data_AF-A0A3D0ZQ64-F1
#
_entry.id   AF-A0A3D0ZQ64-F1
#
_cell.length_a   1.000
_cell.length_b   1.000
_cell.length_c   1.000
_cell.angle_alpha   90.00
_cell.angle_beta   90.00
_cell.angle_gamma   90.00
#
_symmetry.space_group_name_H-M   'P 1'
#
loop_
_entity.id
_entity.type
_entity.pdbx_description
1 polymer ?
#
loop_
_entity_poly.entity_id
_entity_poly.type
_entity_poly.pdbx_seq_one_letter_code
_entity_poly.pdbx_strand_id
1 'polypeptide(L)'
;MFKQYLPYIMLTVVLALGIYLASVAHEKDVPLTPGAKYYTVKFDNGVTLKTEVAETKEELKTGLMFREKLPKNTGMFFIFGMEFKYTFWMKNTLIPLDIIWINGRMEVVDVLTNVPPCVTEECPTYSPEYPAKYVIETPGKWAVWKKIYPGMKITVYREDGAQL
;
A
#
# COMPACT_ATOMS: atom_id res chain seq x y z
N MET A 1 4.14 34.18 43.72
CA MET A 1 5.18 33.29 43.17
C MET A 1 4.85 32.65 41.81
N PHE A 2 3.57 32.52 41.39
CA PHE A 2 3.20 31.82 40.14
C PHE A 2 3.51 32.60 38.82
N LYS A 3 3.43 33.94 38.84
CA LYS A 3 3.61 34.77 37.62
C LYS A 3 5.02 34.73 37.03
N GLN A 4 6.05 34.42 37.84
CA GLN A 4 7.45 34.40 37.39
C GLN A 4 7.76 33.21 36.47
N TYR A 5 7.01 32.12 36.60
CA TYR A 5 7.22 30.89 35.82
C TYR A 5 6.36 30.83 34.55
N LEU A 6 5.35 31.69 34.43
CA LEU A 6 4.45 31.75 33.28
C LEU A 6 5.16 31.91 31.91
N PRO A 7 6.20 32.76 31.73
CA PRO A 7 6.90 32.85 30.45
C PRO A 7 7.67 31.56 30.11
N TYR A 8 8.20 30.86 31.13
CA TYR A 8 8.91 29.59 30.93
C TYR A 8 7.95 28.45 30.57
N ILE A 9 6.76 28.41 31.18
CA ILE A 9 5.71 27.43 30.85
C ILE A 9 5.18 27.67 29.42
N MET A 10 4.94 28.92 29.03
CA MET A 10 4.52 29.24 27.67
C MET A 10 5.60 28.87 26.64
N LEU A 11 6.87 29.11 26.95
CA LEU A 11 8.00 28.76 26.08
C LEU A 11 8.13 27.24 25.91
N THR A 12 7.98 26.44 26.98
CA THR A 12 8.06 24.98 26.89
C THR A 12 6.87 24.39 26.13
N VAL A 13 5.66 24.94 26.26
CA VAL A 13 4.48 24.52 25.49
C VAL A 13 4.66 24.83 24.00
N VAL A 14 5.17 26.02 23.66
CA VAL A 14 5.44 26.40 22.26
C VAL A 14 6.53 25.53 21.65
N LEU A 15 7.61 25.23 22.40
CA LEU A 15 8.66 24.32 21.96
C LEU A 15 8.13 22.89 21.77
N ALA A 16 7.37 22.37 22.73
CA ALA A 16 6.77 21.03 22.63
C ALA A 16 5.78 20.94 21.45
N LEU A 17 4.96 21.97 21.23
CA LEU A 17 4.05 22.05 20.10
C LEU A 17 4.81 22.17 18.77
N GLY A 18 5.90 22.95 18.73
CA GLY A 18 6.77 23.06 17.56
C GLY A 18 7.45 21.72 17.21
N ILE A 19 7.92 20.98 18.22
CA ILE A 19 8.49 19.63 18.05
C ILE A 19 7.41 18.65 17.57
N TYR A 20 6.20 18.72 18.12
CA TYR A 20 5.06 17.91 17.69
C TYR A 20 4.67 18.19 16.23
N LEU A 21 4.56 19.46 15.84
CA LEU A 21 4.26 19.85 14.46
C LEU A 21 5.37 19.45 13.48
N ALA A 22 6.64 19.57 13.88
CA ALA A 22 7.78 19.13 13.07
C ALA A 22 7.82 17.61 12.87
N SER A 23 7.41 16.83 13.87
CA SER A 23 7.34 15.37 13.77
C SER A 23 6.15 14.90 12.92
N VAL A 24 5.01 15.61 12.94
CA VAL A 24 3.89 15.37 12.00
C VAL A 24 4.29 15.70 10.56
N ALA A 25 5.11 16.73 10.34
CA ALA A 25 5.58 17.11 9.00
C ALA A 25 6.66 16.19 8.41
N HIS A 26 7.16 15.21 9.19
CA HIS A 26 8.24 14.29 8.79
C HIS A 26 7.72 12.87 8.47
N GLU A 27 6.53 12.74 7.88
CA GLU A 27 6.16 11.53 7.13
C GLU A 27 6.71 11.64 5.70
N LYS A 28 8.00 11.95 5.57
CA LYS A 28 8.67 12.14 4.28
C LYS A 28 8.97 10.79 3.65
N ASP A 29 8.28 10.57 2.53
CA ASP A 29 8.65 9.80 1.35
C ASP A 29 9.25 8.41 1.59
N VAL A 30 8.47 7.39 1.22
CA VAL A 30 8.96 6.04 0.93
C VAL A 30 10.26 6.15 0.13
N PRO A 31 11.35 5.45 0.50
CA PRO A 31 12.50 5.36 -0.39
C PRO A 31 11.99 4.75 -1.69
N LEU A 32 11.85 5.59 -2.72
CA LEU A 32 11.39 5.17 -4.03
C LEU A 32 12.40 4.14 -4.52
N THR A 33 11.94 2.95 -4.89
CA THR A 33 12.76 2.03 -5.67
C THR A 33 13.29 2.80 -6.88
N PRO A 34 14.61 3.02 -7.01
CA PRO A 34 15.15 3.85 -8.07
C PRO A 34 14.74 3.32 -9.44
N GLY A 35 14.10 4.18 -10.25
CA GLY A 35 13.64 3.81 -11.60
C GLY A 35 12.32 3.05 -11.66
N ALA A 36 11.64 2.77 -10.54
CA ALA A 36 10.30 2.21 -10.57
C ALA A 36 9.26 3.22 -11.08
N LYS A 37 8.24 2.72 -11.76
CA LYS A 37 7.04 3.49 -12.15
C LYS A 37 6.05 3.52 -10.97
N TYR A 38 5.32 4.62 -10.82
CA TYR A 38 4.34 4.76 -9.73
C TYR A 38 2.95 5.15 -10.21
N TYR A 39 1.91 4.44 -9.78
CA TYR A 39 0.52 4.86 -10.01
C TYR A 39 -0.16 5.28 -8.71
N THR A 40 -1.18 6.11 -8.83
CA THR A 40 -2.08 6.44 -7.72
C THR A 40 -3.40 5.70 -7.94
N VAL A 41 -3.76 4.82 -7.02
CA VAL A 41 -5.05 4.15 -6.99
C VAL A 41 -5.98 4.92 -6.06
N LYS A 42 -7.15 5.31 -6.56
CA LYS A 42 -8.22 5.95 -5.81
C LYS A 42 -9.42 5.01 -5.72
N PHE A 43 -9.84 4.70 -4.51
CA PHE A 43 -11.05 3.94 -4.23
C PHE A 43 -12.27 4.88 -4.14
N ASP A 44 -13.47 4.37 -4.41
CA ASP A 44 -14.72 5.14 -4.39
C ASP A 44 -15.03 5.81 -3.03
N ASN A 45 -14.58 5.21 -1.94
CA ASN A 45 -14.67 5.74 -0.58
C ASN A 45 -13.68 6.90 -0.30
N GLY A 46 -12.94 7.34 -1.32
CA GLY A 46 -11.99 8.45 -1.25
C GLY A 46 -10.59 8.07 -0.77
N VAL A 47 -10.36 6.82 -0.38
CA VAL A 47 -9.01 6.35 0.00
C VAL A 47 -8.10 6.36 -1.23
N THR A 48 -6.88 6.84 -1.04
CA THR A 48 -5.83 6.83 -2.06
C THR A 48 -4.66 5.97 -1.61
N LEU A 49 -4.00 5.35 -2.59
CA LEU A 49 -2.86 4.49 -2.42
C LEU A 49 -1.82 4.83 -3.49
N LYS A 50 -0.58 5.10 -3.10
CA LYS A 50 0.54 5.26 -4.04
C LYS A 50 1.21 3.91 -4.25
N THR A 51 1.28 3.42 -5.47
CA THR A 51 1.74 2.06 -5.76
C THR A 51 2.91 2.06 -6.72
N GLU A 52 3.95 1.28 -6.42
CA GLU A 52 4.90 0.86 -7.45
C GLU A 52 4.20 -0.04 -8.47
N VAL A 53 4.61 0.01 -9.73
CA VAL A 53 4.01 -0.82 -10.79
C VAL A 53 4.88 -2.04 -11.06
N ALA A 54 4.26 -3.22 -11.11
CA ALA A 54 4.86 -4.44 -11.60
C ALA A 54 4.13 -4.89 -12.87
N GLU A 55 4.84 -4.90 -14.00
CA GLU A 55 4.26 -5.18 -15.34
C GLU A 55 5.10 -6.21 -16.10
N THR A 56 6.42 -6.17 -15.94
CA THR A 56 7.32 -7.17 -16.54
C THR A 56 7.29 -8.49 -15.77
N LYS A 57 7.70 -9.58 -16.41
CA LYS A 57 7.71 -10.92 -15.78
C LYS A 57 8.58 -10.93 -14.52
N GLU A 58 9.71 -10.22 -14.57
CA GLU A 58 10.67 -10.11 -13.49
C GLU A 58 10.09 -9.32 -12.31
N GLU A 59 9.43 -8.19 -12.57
CA GLU A 59 8.74 -7.39 -11.54
C GLU A 59 7.59 -8.18 -10.91
N LEU A 60 6.73 -8.82 -11.72
CA LEU A 60 5.60 -9.62 -11.23
C LEU A 60 6.06 -10.78 -10.36
N LYS A 61 7.17 -11.45 -10.72
CA LYS A 61 7.74 -12.56 -9.95
C LYS A 61 8.38 -12.09 -8.64
N THR A 62 9.00 -10.90 -8.66
CA THR A 62 9.71 -10.36 -7.50
C THR A 62 8.77 -9.75 -6.48
N GLY A 63 7.75 -9.01 -6.93
CA GLY A 63 6.78 -8.37 -6.04
C GLY A 63 7.44 -7.56 -4.93
N LEU A 64 6.96 -7.74 -3.71
CA LEU A 64 7.47 -7.10 -2.49
C LEU A 64 8.51 -7.94 -1.72
N MET A 65 9.17 -8.92 -2.36
CA MET A 65 10.21 -9.74 -1.73
C MET A 65 11.31 -8.88 -1.06
N PHE A 66 11.83 -9.39 0.06
CA PHE A 66 12.95 -8.84 0.82
C PHE A 66 12.74 -7.45 1.43
N ARG A 67 11.53 -6.88 1.34
CA ARG A 67 11.23 -5.60 1.99
C ARG A 67 10.94 -5.79 3.46
N GLU A 68 11.75 -5.14 4.30
CA GLU A 68 11.57 -5.14 5.76
C GLU A 68 10.42 -4.24 6.22
N LYS A 69 10.03 -3.28 5.39
CA LYS A 69 8.95 -2.33 5.66
C LYS A 69 8.25 -1.90 4.38
N LEU A 70 6.96 -1.64 4.50
CA LEU A 70 6.15 -0.97 3.49
C LEU A 70 5.38 0.16 4.16
N PRO A 71 5.60 1.43 3.77
CA PRO A 71 4.92 2.56 4.38
C PRO A 71 3.39 2.50 4.26
N LYS A 72 2.72 3.19 5.18
CA LYS A 72 1.27 3.27 5.16
C LYS A 72 0.81 3.95 3.87
N ASN A 73 -0.33 3.51 3.34
CA ASN A 73 -0.90 4.01 2.09
C ASN A 73 0.03 3.90 0.87
N THR A 74 0.95 2.93 0.91
CA THR A 74 1.70 2.50 -0.27
C THR A 74 1.49 1.02 -0.57
N GLY A 75 1.81 0.62 -1.79
CA GLY A 75 1.65 -0.76 -2.22
C GLY A 75 2.36 -1.05 -3.53
N MET A 76 2.01 -2.18 -4.12
CA MET A 76 2.43 -2.55 -5.48
C MET A 76 1.19 -2.88 -6.31
N PHE A 77 1.12 -2.32 -7.52
CA PHE A 77 0.05 -2.51 -8.50
C PHE A 77 0.57 -3.41 -9.62
N PHE A 78 0.10 -4.66 -9.63
CA PHE A 78 0.44 -5.68 -10.61
C PHE A 78 -0.51 -5.56 -11.80
N ILE A 79 0.05 -5.49 -13.01
CA ILE A 79 -0.70 -5.37 -14.26
C ILE A 79 -0.51 -6.64 -15.07
N PHE A 80 -1.62 -7.31 -15.40
CA PHE A 80 -1.60 -8.50 -16.22
C PHE A 80 -2.21 -8.26 -17.61
N GLY A 81 -1.74 -9.02 -18.60
CA GLY A 81 -2.17 -8.88 -19.99
C GLY A 81 -3.61 -9.34 -20.27
N MET A 82 -4.21 -10.15 -19.39
CA MET A 82 -5.58 -10.67 -19.54
C MET A 82 -6.22 -10.88 -18.16
N GLU A 83 -7.53 -11.12 -18.12
CA GLU A 83 -8.20 -11.54 -16.90
C GLU A 83 -7.97 -13.03 -16.63
N PHE A 84 -7.47 -13.35 -15.44
CA PHE A 84 -7.30 -14.73 -14.99
C PHE A 84 -7.33 -14.83 -13.46
N LYS A 85 -7.36 -16.06 -12.91
CA LYS A 85 -7.21 -16.29 -11.47
C LYS A 85 -5.72 -16.27 -11.11
N TYR A 86 -5.16 -15.06 -10.96
CA TYR A 86 -3.76 -14.90 -10.62
C TYR A 86 -3.47 -15.30 -9.18
N THR A 87 -2.75 -16.40 -9.01
CA THR A 87 -2.32 -16.95 -7.72
C THR A 87 -1.05 -16.26 -7.24
N PHE A 88 -1.03 -15.90 -5.96
CA PHE A 88 0.10 -15.27 -5.27
C PHE A 88 0.66 -16.20 -4.20
N TRP A 89 1.87 -15.88 -3.75
CA TRP A 89 2.58 -16.55 -2.67
C TRP A 89 3.39 -15.51 -1.88
N MET A 90 3.89 -15.89 -0.72
CA MET A 90 4.63 -14.97 0.15
C MET A 90 6.13 -15.30 0.23
N LYS A 91 6.66 -16.11 -0.71
CA LYS A 91 8.07 -16.53 -0.70
C LYS A 91 8.97 -15.30 -0.61
N ASN A 92 9.89 -15.30 0.35
CA ASN A 92 10.83 -14.21 0.65
C ASN A 92 10.19 -12.85 1.02
N THR A 93 8.88 -12.81 1.27
CA THR A 93 8.20 -11.59 1.73
C THR A 93 8.25 -11.52 3.25
N LEU A 94 8.85 -10.47 3.80
CA LEU A 94 9.20 -10.35 5.22
C LEU A 94 8.11 -9.69 6.07
N ILE A 95 7.13 -9.05 5.43
CA ILE A 95 6.04 -8.30 6.07
C ILE A 95 4.69 -8.92 5.72
N PRO A 96 3.68 -8.84 6.61
CA PRO A 96 2.34 -9.26 6.27
C PRO A 96 1.75 -8.33 5.22
N LEU A 97 0.98 -8.88 4.28
CA LEU A 97 0.35 -8.13 3.19
C LEU A 97 -1.14 -8.40 3.11
N ASP A 98 -1.88 -7.45 2.54
CA ASP A 98 -3.19 -7.74 1.95
C ASP A 98 -3.01 -7.92 0.43
N ILE A 99 -3.85 -8.74 -0.18
CA ILE A 99 -3.89 -8.97 -1.63
C ILE A 99 -5.31 -8.63 -2.11
N ILE A 100 -5.41 -7.67 -3.02
CA ILE A 100 -6.66 -7.11 -3.52
C ILE A 100 -6.72 -7.36 -5.02
N TRP A 101 -7.61 -8.24 -5.46
CA TRP A 101 -7.79 -8.57 -6.87
C TRP A 101 -8.83 -7.68 -7.53
N ILE A 102 -8.54 -7.19 -8.72
CA ILE A 102 -9.36 -6.22 -9.46
C ILE A 102 -9.55 -6.70 -10.90
N ASN A 103 -10.79 -6.68 -11.39
CA ASN A 103 -11.08 -7.04 -12.79
C ASN A 103 -10.78 -5.88 -13.78
N GLY A 104 -10.89 -6.16 -15.07
CA GLY A 104 -10.67 -5.20 -16.16
C GLY A 104 -11.68 -4.06 -16.23
N ARG A 105 -12.74 -4.09 -15.41
CA ARG A 105 -13.73 -3.01 -15.23
C ARG A 105 -13.46 -2.18 -13.98
N MET A 106 -12.22 -2.23 -13.47
CA MET A 106 -11.73 -1.49 -12.31
C MET A 106 -12.58 -1.70 -11.05
N GLU A 107 -12.98 -2.96 -10.81
CA GLU A 107 -13.76 -3.36 -9.65
C GLU A 107 -13.00 -4.40 -8.85
N VAL A 108 -12.92 -4.20 -7.53
CA VAL A 108 -12.37 -5.18 -6.60
C VAL A 108 -13.26 -6.42 -6.65
N VAL A 109 -12.69 -7.57 -6.97
CA VAL A 109 -13.41 -8.85 -7.06
C VAL A 109 -13.14 -9.77 -5.89
N ASP A 110 -11.99 -9.61 -5.23
CA ASP A 110 -11.62 -10.39 -4.05
C ASP A 110 -10.62 -9.64 -3.19
N VAL A 111 -10.63 -9.91 -1.88
CA VAL A 111 -9.73 -9.30 -0.90
C VAL A 111 -9.31 -10.35 0.11
N LEU A 112 -8.01 -10.63 0.17
CA LEU A 112 -7.42 -11.46 1.22
C LEU A 112 -6.54 -10.59 2.11
N THR A 113 -6.82 -10.59 3.41
CA THR A 113 -6.14 -9.69 4.35
C THR A 113 -5.16 -10.41 5.27
N ASN A 114 -4.08 -9.74 5.63
CA ASN A 114 -3.10 -10.17 6.64
C ASN A 114 -2.48 -11.53 6.33
N VAL A 115 -2.12 -11.74 5.06
CA VAL A 115 -1.36 -12.89 4.60
C VAL A 115 0.01 -12.87 5.28
N PRO A 116 0.45 -13.95 5.96
CA PRO A 116 1.67 -13.94 6.76
C PRO A 116 2.94 -13.96 5.88
N PRO A 117 4.06 -13.40 6.38
CA PRO A 117 5.38 -13.60 5.79
C PRO A 117 5.71 -15.08 5.55
N CYS A 118 6.51 -15.38 4.52
CA CYS A 118 7.00 -16.74 4.28
C CYS A 118 8.45 -16.73 3.78
N VAL A 119 9.37 -17.23 4.59
CA VAL A 119 10.82 -17.32 4.28
C VAL A 119 11.32 -18.76 4.15
N THR A 120 10.41 -19.72 4.13
CA THR A 120 10.70 -21.15 3.97
C THR A 120 10.75 -21.54 2.49
N GLU A 121 11.19 -22.77 2.18
CA GLU A 121 11.16 -23.31 0.82
C GLU A 121 9.74 -23.58 0.32
N GLU A 122 8.88 -24.05 1.21
CA GLU A 122 7.47 -24.31 0.92
C GLU A 122 6.63 -23.16 1.46
N CYS A 123 5.98 -22.42 0.56
CA CYS A 123 5.06 -21.34 0.90
C CYS A 123 3.66 -21.65 0.38
N PRO A 124 2.59 -21.38 1.17
CA PRO A 124 1.23 -21.48 0.69
C PRO A 124 0.98 -20.55 -0.51
N THR A 125 -0.03 -20.92 -1.30
CA THR A 125 -0.51 -20.12 -2.42
C THR A 125 -1.91 -19.61 -2.15
N TYR A 126 -2.22 -18.43 -2.70
CA TYR A 126 -3.45 -17.69 -2.45
C TYR A 126 -4.06 -17.31 -3.80
N SER A 127 -5.28 -17.76 -4.07
CA SER A 127 -5.96 -17.55 -5.35
C SER A 127 -7.29 -16.85 -5.14
N PRO A 128 -7.70 -15.96 -6.05
CA PRO A 128 -8.99 -15.30 -5.96
C PRO A 128 -10.12 -16.25 -6.36
N GLU A 129 -11.33 -15.97 -5.85
CA GLU A 129 -12.54 -16.65 -6.29
C GLU A 129 -12.91 -16.30 -7.74
N TYR A 130 -12.64 -15.07 -8.18
CA TYR A 130 -13.00 -14.54 -9.50
C TYR A 130 -11.79 -14.09 -10.32
N PRO A 131 -11.87 -14.10 -11.67
CA PRO A 131 -10.80 -13.57 -12.52
C PRO A 131 -10.50 -12.09 -12.25
N ALA A 132 -9.23 -11.75 -12.34
CA ALA A 132 -8.71 -10.41 -12.14
C ALA A 132 -7.73 -10.05 -13.26
N LYS A 133 -7.62 -8.77 -13.60
CA LYS A 133 -6.62 -8.23 -14.53
C LYS A 133 -5.53 -7.45 -13.80
N TYR A 134 -5.83 -6.97 -12.60
CA TYR A 134 -4.93 -6.21 -11.76
C TYR A 134 -4.95 -6.77 -10.35
N VAL A 135 -3.83 -6.63 -9.64
CA VAL A 135 -3.74 -6.96 -8.22
C VAL A 135 -3.03 -5.84 -7.48
N ILE A 136 -3.45 -5.55 -6.26
CA ILE A 136 -2.76 -4.63 -5.36
C ILE A 136 -2.30 -5.39 -4.12
N GLU A 137 -1.00 -5.30 -3.83
CA GLU A 137 -0.47 -5.66 -2.51
C GLU A 137 -0.32 -4.41 -1.64
N THR A 138 -0.80 -4.47 -0.40
CA THR A 138 -0.68 -3.38 0.60
C THR A 138 -0.16 -3.92 1.92
N PRO A 139 0.24 -3.08 2.91
CA PRO A 139 0.55 -3.57 4.25
C PRO A 139 -0.62 -4.38 4.83
N GLY A 140 -0.32 -5.42 5.59
CA GLY A 140 -1.35 -6.27 6.20
C GLY A 140 -2.35 -5.48 7.04
N LYS A 141 -3.64 -5.86 6.92
CA LYS A 141 -4.81 -5.23 7.54
C LYS A 141 -5.15 -3.82 7.04
N TRP A 142 -4.42 -3.29 6.05
CA TRP A 142 -4.72 -1.99 5.46
C TRP A 142 -6.13 -1.96 4.84
N ALA A 143 -6.52 -2.99 4.09
CA ALA A 143 -7.83 -3.12 3.49
C ALA A 143 -8.95 -3.11 4.54
N VAL A 144 -8.73 -3.77 5.68
CA VAL A 144 -9.67 -3.76 6.82
C VAL A 144 -9.83 -2.34 7.37
N TRP A 145 -8.72 -1.65 7.67
CA TRP A 145 -8.75 -0.30 8.24
C TRP A 145 -9.33 0.74 7.27
N LYS A 146 -9.11 0.55 5.98
CA LYS A 146 -9.62 1.42 4.91
C LYS A 146 -10.98 1.00 4.39
N LYS A 147 -11.56 -0.08 4.93
CA LYS A 147 -12.88 -0.61 4.54
C LYS A 147 -12.95 -0.89 3.03
N ILE A 148 -11.94 -1.57 2.49
CA ILE A 148 -11.92 -2.05 1.11
C ILE A 148 -12.59 -3.42 1.07
N TYR A 149 -13.50 -3.64 0.12
CA TYR A 149 -14.29 -4.85 0.00
C TYR A 149 -14.64 -5.15 -1.48
N PRO A 150 -14.98 -6.41 -1.83
CA PRO A 150 -15.44 -6.77 -3.17
C PRO A 150 -16.65 -5.95 -3.65
N GLY A 151 -16.66 -5.56 -4.93
CA GLY A 151 -17.64 -4.66 -5.55
C GLY A 151 -17.23 -3.19 -5.58
N MET A 152 -16.21 -2.81 -4.79
CA MET A 152 -15.67 -1.45 -4.75
C MET A 152 -15.04 -1.06 -6.09
N LYS A 153 -15.31 0.16 -6.56
CA LYS A 153 -14.67 0.69 -7.78
C LYS A 153 -13.37 1.40 -7.45
N ILE A 154 -12.42 1.31 -8.38
CA ILE A 154 -11.17 2.06 -8.34
C ILE A 154 -11.00 2.92 -9.59
N THR A 155 -10.15 3.93 -9.47
CA THR A 155 -9.61 4.70 -10.59
C THR A 155 -8.10 4.77 -10.42
N VAL A 156 -7.36 4.48 -11.48
CA VAL A 156 -5.90 4.45 -11.46
C VAL A 156 -5.36 5.60 -12.28
N TYR A 157 -4.46 6.39 -11.70
CA TYR A 157 -3.80 7.52 -12.33
C TYR A 157 -2.31 7.23 -12.49
N ARG A 158 -1.81 7.43 -13.71
CA ARG A 158 -0.38 7.40 -14.05
C ARG A 158 0.34 8.64 -13.52
N GLU A 159 1.67 8.62 -13.55
CA GLU A 159 2.50 9.76 -13.09
C GLU A 159 2.27 11.04 -13.90
N ASP A 160 1.91 10.90 -15.17
CA ASP A 160 1.52 12.01 -16.05
C ASP A 160 0.07 12.50 -15.81
N GLY A 161 -0.64 11.90 -14.86
CA GLY A 161 -2.03 12.21 -14.52
C GLY A 161 -3.06 11.53 -15.43
N ALA A 162 -2.65 10.78 -16.45
CA ALA A 162 -3.57 10.05 -17.30
C ALA A 162 -4.23 8.90 -16.53
N GLN A 163 -5.53 8.70 -16.77
CA GLN A 163 -6.23 7.54 -16.24
C GLN A 163 -5.90 6.30 -17.07
N LEU A 164 -5.86 5.16 -16.37
CA LEU A 164 -5.65 3.83 -16.94
C LEU A 164 -6.95 3.23 -17.48
#